data_AF-A0ABD2I761-F1
#
_entry.id   AF-A0ABD2I761-F1
#
_cell.length_a   1.000
_cell.length_b   1.000
_cell.length_c   1.000
_cell.angle_alpha   90.00
_cell.angle_beta   90.00
_cell.angle_gamma   90.00
#
_symmetry.space_group_name_H-M   'P 1'
#
loop_
_entity.id
_entity.type
_entity.pdbx_description
1 polymer ?
#
loop_
_entity_poly.entity_id
_entity_poly.type
_entity_poly.pdbx_seq_one_letter_code
_entity_poly.pdbx_strand_id
1 'polypeptide(L)'
;MSAIHQFLAWSALCAELTFKFENLRRLPYLVVDSLFGLIILTFVTSQWLNISTKFWSAIHLYIEQLETLITWLTNNPAGLKLNDALNTFLANFFFYHIHLWKTYVTVFEHSLTNWLLIVAFGALGFSVLVAFLSDFLRVLTVHIFCFHIYTHRLAKVSCTAFMGLGRAFRSKKWNPLRRRVDSVRLDVRQLFIATLAMIILLFLLPTIIVYFVVFGTLWLFVDSVCRLLRHLARTIRQTLIKL
;
A
#
# COMPACT_ATOMS: atom_id res chain seq x y z
N MET A 1 -18.41 15.46 8.46
CA MET A 1 -17.21 16.34 8.57
C MET A 1 -15.96 15.63 9.11
N SER A 2 -16.05 14.55 9.91
CA SER A 2 -14.87 13.88 10.50
C SER A 2 -14.00 13.11 9.49
N ALA A 3 -14.59 12.36 8.55
CA ALA A 3 -13.82 11.53 7.60
C ALA A 3 -13.01 12.35 6.58
N ILE A 4 -13.53 13.50 6.14
CA ILE A 4 -12.83 14.40 5.20
C ILE A 4 -11.66 15.10 5.92
N HIS A 5 -11.86 15.56 7.16
CA HIS A 5 -10.75 16.07 7.98
C HIS A 5 -9.70 15.00 8.29
N GLN A 6 -10.12 13.74 8.52
CA GLN A 6 -9.18 12.63 8.68
C GLN A 6 -8.40 12.38 7.38
N PHE A 7 -9.06 12.36 6.23
CA PHE A 7 -8.38 12.19 4.93
C PHE A 7 -7.41 13.34 4.61
N LEU A 8 -7.81 14.60 4.87
CA LEU A 8 -6.96 15.79 4.75
C LEU A 8 -5.77 15.77 5.72
N ALA A 9 -5.93 15.21 6.92
CA ALA A 9 -4.83 15.03 7.88
C ALA A 9 -3.84 13.92 7.45
N TRP A 10 -4.23 13.05 6.51
CA TRP A 10 -3.39 11.97 6.01
C TRP A 10 -2.55 12.35 4.80
N SER A 11 -2.93 13.39 4.04
CA SER A 11 -2.13 13.91 2.92
C SER A 11 -1.01 14.83 3.42
N ALA A 12 0.21 14.56 2.97
CA ALA A 12 1.35 15.42 3.29
C ALA A 12 1.18 16.80 2.64
N LEU A 13 0.65 16.83 1.42
CA LEU A 13 0.47 18.05 0.64
C LEU A 13 -0.51 19.02 1.31
N CYS A 14 -1.69 18.55 1.72
CA CYS A 14 -2.66 19.44 2.35
C CYS A 14 -2.16 19.94 3.71
N ALA A 15 -1.45 19.11 4.48
CA ALA A 15 -0.82 19.53 5.71
C ALA A 15 0.24 20.65 5.48
N GLU A 16 0.99 20.58 4.39
CA GLU A 16 1.98 21.60 4.06
C GLU A 16 1.33 22.91 3.56
N LEU A 17 0.33 22.80 2.69
CA LEU A 17 -0.40 23.95 2.18
C LEU A 17 -1.16 24.68 3.29
N THR A 18 -1.89 23.96 4.14
CA THR A 18 -2.61 24.54 5.29
C THR A 18 -1.66 25.27 6.23
N PHE A 19 -0.51 24.66 6.55
CA PHE A 19 0.52 25.32 7.34
C PHE A 19 0.99 26.64 6.71
N LYS A 20 1.25 26.66 5.39
CA LYS A 20 1.67 27.89 4.70
C LYS A 20 0.59 28.98 4.74
N PHE A 21 -0.68 28.61 4.53
CA PHE A 21 -1.80 29.55 4.58
C PHE A 21 -2.01 30.11 5.99
N GLU A 22 -1.89 29.29 7.04
CA GLU A 22 -2.03 29.75 8.43
C GLU A 22 -0.85 30.63 8.88
N ASN A 23 0.36 30.39 8.35
CA ASN A 23 1.59 31.08 8.75
C ASN A 23 2.10 32.12 7.74
N LEU A 24 1.21 32.76 6.97
CA LEU A 24 1.54 33.81 6.00
C LEU A 24 2.39 34.97 6.56
N ARG A 25 2.34 35.20 7.87
CA ARG A 25 3.16 36.23 8.55
C ARG A 25 4.66 35.92 8.55
N ARG A 26 5.07 34.67 8.31
CA ARG A 26 6.48 34.24 8.25
C ARG A 26 7.01 34.32 6.81
N LEU A 27 7.02 35.54 6.27
CA LEU A 27 7.50 35.84 4.92
C LEU A 27 8.93 35.33 4.60
N PRO A 28 9.96 35.45 5.47
CA PRO A 28 11.31 35.04 5.09
C PRO A 28 11.40 33.54 4.79
N TYR A 29 10.80 32.70 5.63
CA TYR A 29 10.68 31.26 5.40
C TYR A 29 10.00 30.94 4.07
N LEU A 30 8.86 31.58 3.79
CA LEU A 30 8.07 31.32 2.58
C LEU A 30 8.86 31.68 1.32
N VAL A 31 9.54 32.83 1.32
CA VAL A 31 10.36 33.28 0.18
C VAL A 31 11.52 32.32 -0.05
N VAL A 32 12.25 31.93 1.00
CA VAL A 32 13.39 31.01 0.87
C VAL A 32 12.94 29.64 0.36
N ASP A 33 11.85 29.08 0.89
CA ASP A 33 11.32 27.79 0.44
C ASP A 33 10.81 27.84 -1.02
N SER A 34 10.18 28.95 -1.42
CA SER A 34 9.76 29.19 -2.80
C SER A 34 10.94 29.37 -3.75
N LEU A 35 12.01 30.06 -3.35
CA LEU A 35 13.23 30.20 -4.15
C LEU A 35 13.90 28.84 -4.39
N PHE A 36 14.05 28.02 -3.35
CA PHE A 36 14.54 26.64 -3.50
C PHE A 36 13.62 25.80 -4.39
N GLY A 37 12.30 25.96 -4.24
CA GLY A 37 11.32 25.30 -5.10
C GLY A 37 11.48 25.68 -6.57
N LEU A 38 11.68 26.96 -6.87
CA LEU A 38 11.91 27.47 -8.24
C LEU A 38 13.24 26.98 -8.83
N ILE A 39 14.33 26.96 -8.06
CA ILE A 39 15.62 26.42 -8.50
C ILE A 39 15.50 24.94 -8.89
N ILE A 40 14.80 24.17 -8.06
CA ILE A 40 14.57 22.74 -8.36
C ILE A 40 13.64 22.59 -9.56
N LEU A 41 12.62 23.44 -9.66
CA LEU A 41 11.70 23.42 -10.78
C LEU A 41 12.41 23.70 -12.10
N THR A 42 13.29 24.70 -12.19
CA THR A 42 14.05 25.00 -13.42
C THR A 42 14.98 23.85 -13.81
N PHE A 43 15.59 23.19 -12.82
CA PHE A 43 16.36 21.98 -13.07
C PHE A 43 15.48 20.85 -13.64
N VAL A 44 14.35 20.54 -12.98
CA VAL A 44 13.41 19.49 -13.42
C VAL A 44 12.83 19.80 -14.79
N THR A 45 12.50 21.06 -15.09
CA THR A 45 11.95 21.45 -16.39
C THR A 45 12.98 21.31 -17.51
N SER A 46 14.24 21.68 -17.24
CA SER A 46 15.33 21.53 -18.22
C SER A 46 15.62 20.08 -18.61
N GLN A 47 15.38 19.13 -17.70
CA GLN A 47 15.62 17.70 -17.89
C GLN A 47 14.33 16.89 -17.99
N TRP A 48 13.19 17.54 -18.25
CA TRP A 48 11.87 16.90 -18.12
C TRP A 48 11.72 15.64 -18.98
N LEU A 49 12.14 15.69 -20.25
CA LEU A 49 12.06 14.54 -21.16
C LEU A 49 12.87 13.34 -20.62
N ASN A 50 14.07 13.58 -20.11
CA ASN A 50 14.92 12.54 -19.55
C ASN A 50 14.36 11.97 -18.24
N ILE A 51 13.83 12.82 -17.37
CA ILE A 51 13.25 12.40 -16.08
C ILE A 51 11.96 11.61 -16.33
N SER A 52 11.08 12.12 -17.18
CA SER A 52 9.79 11.49 -17.51
C SER A 52 10.00 10.11 -18.15
N THR A 53 10.86 10.00 -19.17
CA THR A 53 11.15 8.71 -19.83
C THR A 53 11.72 7.68 -18.87
N LYS A 54 12.68 8.07 -18.01
CA LYS A 54 13.24 7.18 -16.97
C LYS A 54 12.21 6.80 -15.91
N PHE A 55 11.33 7.73 -15.54
CA PHE A 55 10.27 7.46 -14.57
C PHE A 55 9.29 6.43 -15.13
N TRP A 56 8.76 6.63 -16.34
CA TRP A 56 7.82 5.69 -16.95
C TRP A 56 8.46 4.34 -17.24
N SER A 57 9.72 4.31 -17.71
CA SER A 57 10.43 3.03 -17.90
C SER A 57 10.62 2.27 -16.58
N ALA A 58 10.92 2.96 -15.48
CA ALA A 58 10.99 2.35 -14.16
C ALA A 58 9.63 1.80 -13.69
N ILE A 59 8.53 2.49 -13.99
CA ILE A 59 7.17 2.01 -13.71
C ILE A 59 6.86 0.75 -14.53
N HIS A 60 7.13 0.76 -15.84
CA HIS A 60 6.94 -0.40 -16.71
C HIS A 60 7.75 -1.62 -16.25
N LEU A 61 9.03 -1.41 -15.91
CA LEU A 61 9.88 -2.46 -15.34
C LEU A 61 9.31 -3.00 -14.02
N TYR A 62 8.81 -2.11 -13.15
CA TYR A 62 8.19 -2.53 -11.90
C TYR A 62 6.93 -3.39 -12.13
N ILE A 63 6.12 -3.10 -13.15
CA ILE A 63 4.96 -3.94 -13.52
C ILE A 63 5.44 -5.36 -13.86
N GLU A 64 6.45 -5.46 -14.73
CA GLU A 64 7.02 -6.73 -15.17
C GLU A 64 7.61 -7.54 -14.01
N GLN A 65 8.31 -6.87 -13.09
CA GLN A 65 8.85 -7.50 -11.88
C GLN A 65 7.73 -8.01 -10.96
N LEU A 66 6.62 -7.27 -10.85
CA LEU A 66 5.47 -7.70 -10.05
C LEU A 66 4.75 -8.89 -10.68
N GLU A 67 4.61 -8.91 -12.00
CA GLU A 67 4.07 -10.06 -12.74
C GLU A 67 4.98 -11.29 -12.59
N THR A 68 6.30 -11.10 -12.71
CA THR A 68 7.31 -12.15 -12.50
C THR A 68 7.29 -12.69 -11.07
N LEU A 69 7.07 -11.83 -10.08
CA LEU A 69 6.91 -12.24 -8.69
C LEU A 69 5.69 -13.14 -8.51
N ILE A 70 4.55 -12.81 -9.14
CA ILE A 70 3.33 -13.62 -9.04
C ILE A 70 3.49 -14.95 -9.79
N THR A 71 4.13 -14.96 -10.96
CA THR A 71 4.44 -16.23 -11.66
C THR A 71 5.38 -17.09 -10.82
N TRP A 72 6.39 -16.49 -10.17
CA TRP A 72 7.26 -17.20 -9.24
C TRP A 72 6.51 -17.78 -8.03
N LEU A 73 5.57 -17.03 -7.44
CA LEU A 73 4.67 -17.54 -6.38
C LEU A 73 3.79 -18.68 -6.87
N THR A 74 3.37 -18.65 -8.14
CA THR A 74 2.56 -19.71 -8.76
C THR A 74 3.38 -21.00 -8.93
N ASN A 75 4.68 -20.88 -9.23
CA ASN A 75 5.59 -21.98 -9.54
C ASN A 75 6.38 -22.52 -8.33
N ASN A 76 5.71 -22.73 -7.18
CA ASN A 76 6.29 -23.29 -5.94
C ASN A 76 7.52 -22.52 -5.42
N PRO A 77 7.30 -21.37 -4.74
CA PRO A 77 8.37 -20.50 -4.28
C PRO A 77 9.30 -21.21 -3.30
N ALA A 78 10.62 -21.10 -3.51
CA ALA A 78 11.65 -21.70 -2.67
C ALA A 78 11.47 -23.22 -2.43
N GLY A 79 10.84 -23.93 -3.38
CA GLY A 79 10.55 -25.37 -3.26
C GLY A 79 9.38 -25.71 -2.33
N LEU A 80 8.67 -24.71 -1.81
CA LEU A 80 7.48 -24.90 -0.99
C LEU A 80 6.31 -25.28 -1.91
N LYS A 81 5.82 -26.52 -1.78
CA LYS A 81 4.65 -26.98 -2.52
C LYS A 81 3.39 -26.32 -1.96
N LEU A 82 2.88 -25.33 -2.68
CA LEU A 82 1.66 -24.62 -2.32
C LEU A 82 0.42 -25.37 -2.81
N ASN A 83 -0.76 -24.95 -2.35
CA ASN A 83 -2.01 -25.52 -2.84
C ASN A 83 -2.30 -24.97 -4.25
N ASP A 84 -2.17 -25.80 -5.28
CA ASP A 84 -2.23 -25.39 -6.69
C ASP A 84 -3.53 -24.64 -7.06
N ALA A 85 -4.68 -25.12 -6.58
CA ALA A 85 -5.98 -24.52 -6.88
C ALA A 85 -6.11 -23.11 -6.29
N LEU A 86 -5.76 -22.94 -5.01
CA LEU A 86 -5.77 -21.64 -4.36
C LEU A 86 -4.70 -20.71 -4.95
N ASN A 87 -3.51 -21.24 -5.24
CA ASN A 87 -2.39 -20.48 -5.79
C ASN A 87 -2.77 -19.87 -7.15
N THR A 88 -3.34 -20.70 -8.03
CA THR A 88 -3.85 -20.27 -9.35
C THR A 88 -4.96 -19.23 -9.22
N PHE A 89 -5.90 -19.43 -8.29
CA PHE A 89 -6.98 -18.47 -8.05
C PHE A 89 -6.42 -17.11 -7.60
N LEU A 90 -5.50 -17.10 -6.62
CA LEU A 90 -4.87 -15.88 -6.13
C LEU A 90 -4.03 -15.19 -7.21
N ALA A 91 -3.24 -15.95 -7.97
CA ALA A 91 -2.45 -15.41 -9.07
C ALA A 91 -3.33 -14.70 -10.10
N ASN A 92 -4.39 -15.36 -10.59
CA ASN A 92 -5.34 -14.75 -11.53
C ASN A 92 -6.00 -13.49 -10.96
N PHE A 93 -6.38 -13.52 -9.68
CA PHE A 93 -6.94 -12.36 -9.00
C PHE A 93 -5.98 -11.17 -8.96
N PHE A 94 -4.70 -11.39 -8.63
CA PHE A 94 -3.70 -10.31 -8.59
C PHE A 94 -3.31 -9.83 -9.99
N PHE A 95 -3.15 -10.73 -10.97
CA PHE A 95 -2.91 -10.34 -12.37
C PHE A 95 -4.01 -9.44 -12.92
N TYR A 96 -5.27 -9.76 -12.63
CA TYR A 96 -6.39 -8.91 -13.04
C TYR A 96 -6.27 -7.48 -12.47
N HIS A 97 -5.87 -7.34 -11.20
CA HIS A 97 -5.66 -6.02 -10.60
C HIS A 97 -4.44 -5.30 -11.16
N ILE A 98 -3.36 -6.00 -11.49
CA ILE A 98 -2.19 -5.41 -12.17
C ILE A 98 -2.62 -4.88 -13.54
N HIS A 99 -3.42 -5.64 -14.29
CA HIS A 99 -3.93 -5.21 -15.59
C HIS A 99 -4.78 -3.93 -15.47
N LEU A 100 -5.69 -3.87 -14.48
CA LEU A 100 -6.46 -2.65 -14.21
C LEU A 100 -5.54 -1.47 -13.87
N TRP A 101 -4.55 -1.68 -13.00
CA TRP A 101 -3.58 -0.65 -12.62
C TRP A 101 -2.73 -0.18 -13.82
N LYS A 102 -2.31 -1.08 -14.70
CA LYS A 102 -1.60 -0.76 -15.94
C LYS A 102 -2.42 0.18 -16.82
N THR A 103 -3.73 -0.06 -16.97
CA THR A 103 -4.64 0.86 -17.68
C THR A 103 -4.69 2.25 -17.02
N TYR A 104 -4.67 2.32 -15.69
CA TYR A 104 -4.59 3.63 -15.03
C TYR A 104 -3.25 4.33 -15.28
N VAL A 105 -2.14 3.60 -15.17
CA VAL A 105 -0.79 4.13 -15.40
C VAL A 105 -0.65 4.71 -16.80
N THR A 106 -1.12 4.00 -17.84
CA THR A 106 -1.03 4.48 -19.23
C THR A 106 -1.84 5.75 -19.46
N VAL A 107 -3.01 5.89 -18.83
CA VAL A 107 -3.81 7.12 -18.87
C VAL A 107 -3.07 8.26 -18.18
N PHE A 108 -2.44 8.01 -17.03
CA PHE A 108 -1.62 9.02 -16.34
C PHE A 108 -0.37 9.41 -17.14
N GLU A 109 0.28 8.47 -17.81
CA GLU A 109 1.47 8.71 -18.64
C GLU A 109 1.22 9.73 -19.75
N HIS A 110 0.06 9.64 -20.41
CA HIS A 110 -0.30 10.54 -21.50
C HIS A 110 -0.94 11.85 -21.03
N SER A 111 -1.15 12.03 -19.72
CA SER A 111 -1.82 13.22 -19.18
C SER A 111 -0.86 14.39 -18.98
N LEU A 112 -1.10 15.50 -19.69
CA LEU A 112 -0.39 16.78 -19.50
C LEU A 112 -0.60 17.38 -18.10
N THR A 113 -1.66 16.97 -17.40
CA THR A 113 -2.01 17.47 -16.07
C THR A 113 -0.91 17.23 -15.04
N ASN A 114 -0.16 16.12 -15.16
CA ASN A 114 0.92 15.79 -14.22
C ASN A 114 2.05 16.83 -14.23
N TRP A 115 2.40 17.31 -15.43
CA TRP A 115 3.40 18.36 -15.59
C TRP A 115 2.95 19.67 -14.96
N LEU A 116 1.70 20.08 -15.22
CA LEU A 116 1.14 21.32 -14.67
C LEU A 116 1.11 21.31 -13.14
N LEU A 117 0.82 20.17 -12.52
CA LEU A 117 0.84 20.01 -11.07
C LEU A 117 2.25 20.15 -10.49
N ILE A 118 3.26 19.56 -11.12
CA ILE A 118 4.67 19.67 -10.68
C ILE A 118 5.13 21.14 -10.73
N VAL A 119 4.80 21.85 -11.81
CA VAL A 119 5.09 23.29 -11.95
C VAL A 119 4.39 24.11 -10.87
N ALA A 120 3.09 23.88 -10.67
CA ALA A 120 2.31 24.61 -9.68
C ALA A 120 2.82 24.40 -8.25
N PHE A 121 3.07 23.16 -7.85
CA PHE A 121 3.55 22.85 -6.50
C PHE A 121 5.02 23.21 -6.29
N GLY A 122 5.85 23.13 -7.33
CA GLY A 122 7.24 23.59 -7.30
C GLY A 122 7.36 25.10 -7.05
N ALA A 123 6.50 25.91 -7.70
CA ALA A 123 6.45 27.35 -7.48
C ALA A 123 6.01 27.73 -6.05
N LEU A 124 5.13 26.93 -5.45
CA LEU A 124 4.70 27.11 -4.06
C LEU A 124 5.78 26.76 -3.04
N GLY A 125 6.84 26.03 -3.42
CA GLY A 125 8.04 25.81 -2.61
C GLY A 125 8.51 24.36 -2.55
N PHE A 126 9.77 24.16 -2.16
CA PHE A 126 10.39 22.83 -2.17
C PHE A 126 9.74 21.87 -1.18
N SER A 127 9.40 22.34 0.03
CA SER A 127 8.67 21.54 1.02
C SER A 127 7.33 21.00 0.48
N VAL A 128 6.60 21.82 -0.29
CA VAL A 128 5.32 21.46 -0.93
C VAL A 128 5.54 20.43 -2.03
N LEU A 129 6.59 20.59 -2.84
CA LEU A 129 6.93 19.64 -3.91
C LEU A 129 7.27 18.23 -3.36
N VAL A 130 8.04 18.15 -2.27
CA VAL A 130 8.36 16.86 -1.61
C VAL A 130 7.10 16.24 -0.99
N ALA A 131 6.22 17.04 -0.40
CA ALA A 131 4.95 16.59 0.13
C ALA A 131 4.01 16.06 -0.97
N PHE A 132 3.94 16.74 -2.13
CA PHE A 132 3.25 16.27 -3.32
C PHE A 132 3.80 14.94 -3.81
N LEU A 133 5.13 14.79 -3.92
CA LEU A 133 5.76 13.55 -4.36
C LEU A 133 5.40 12.36 -3.45
N SER A 134 5.39 12.58 -2.12
CA SER A 134 4.95 11.56 -1.16
C SER A 134 3.51 11.11 -1.41
N ASP A 135 2.58 12.03 -1.68
CA ASP A 135 1.18 11.69 -1.89
C ASP A 135 0.95 11.09 -3.29
N PHE A 136 1.67 11.56 -4.31
CA PHE A 136 1.67 10.99 -5.65
C PHE A 136 2.13 9.54 -5.66
N LEU A 137 3.24 9.20 -4.98
CA LEU A 137 3.71 7.83 -4.85
C LEU A 137 2.70 6.93 -4.12
N ARG A 138 1.99 7.43 -3.11
CA ARG A 138 0.92 6.69 -2.43
C ARG A 138 -0.24 6.34 -3.36
N VAL A 139 -0.66 7.29 -4.19
CA VAL A 139 -1.71 7.06 -5.21
C VAL A 139 -1.21 6.07 -6.27
N LEU A 140 0.02 6.26 -6.75
CA LEU A 140 0.62 5.40 -7.77
C LEU A 140 0.74 3.94 -7.31
N THR A 141 0.99 3.71 -6.02
CA THR A 141 1.17 2.39 -5.40
C THR A 141 -0.08 1.86 -4.69
N VAL A 142 -1.26 2.43 -4.96
CA VAL A 142 -2.52 2.04 -4.30
C VAL A 142 -2.84 0.56 -4.48
N HIS A 143 -2.46 -0.04 -5.63
CA HIS A 143 -2.65 -1.45 -5.92
C HIS A 143 -1.92 -2.35 -4.91
N ILE A 144 -0.71 -1.98 -4.47
CA ILE A 144 0.06 -2.73 -3.46
C ILE A 144 -0.60 -2.65 -2.08
N PHE A 145 -1.13 -1.47 -1.73
CA PHE A 145 -1.91 -1.34 -0.51
C PHE A 145 -3.17 -2.22 -0.54
N CYS A 146 -3.87 -2.26 -1.68
CA CYS A 146 -4.99 -3.18 -1.88
C CYS A 146 -4.56 -4.64 -1.72
N PHE A 147 -3.44 -5.05 -2.31
CA PHE A 147 -2.93 -6.42 -2.19
C PHE A 147 -2.62 -6.81 -0.75
N HIS A 148 -1.98 -5.91 -0.01
CA HIS A 148 -1.75 -6.08 1.42
C HIS A 148 -3.07 -6.24 2.20
N ILE A 149 -4.07 -5.39 1.95
CA ILE A 149 -5.37 -5.51 2.63
C ILE A 149 -6.03 -6.85 2.29
N TYR A 150 -6.07 -7.25 1.03
CA TYR A 150 -6.72 -8.49 0.60
C TYR A 150 -6.07 -9.71 1.24
N THR A 151 -4.73 -9.80 1.18
CA THR A 151 -4.00 -10.90 1.79
C THR A 151 -4.07 -10.90 3.31
N HIS A 152 -4.00 -9.74 3.96
CA HIS A 152 -4.18 -9.62 5.41
C HIS A 152 -5.58 -10.08 5.84
N ARG A 153 -6.63 -9.66 5.14
CA ARG A 153 -8.01 -10.08 5.43
C ARG A 153 -8.16 -11.58 5.23
N LEU A 154 -7.65 -12.12 4.14
CA LEU A 154 -7.69 -13.55 3.85
C LEU A 154 -6.95 -14.36 4.93
N ALA A 155 -5.74 -13.95 5.29
CA ALA A 155 -4.96 -14.57 6.36
C ALA A 155 -5.69 -14.53 7.71
N LYS A 156 -6.28 -13.37 8.06
CA LYS A 156 -7.05 -13.21 9.30
C LYS A 156 -8.27 -14.14 9.32
N VAL A 157 -9.06 -14.17 8.25
CA VAL A 157 -10.23 -15.05 8.14
C VAL A 157 -9.78 -16.51 8.25
N SER A 158 -8.76 -16.93 7.51
CA SER A 158 -8.27 -18.31 7.56
C SER A 158 -7.70 -18.70 8.92
N CYS A 159 -6.92 -17.85 9.58
CA CYS A 159 -6.42 -18.14 10.93
C CYS A 159 -7.56 -18.22 11.96
N THR A 160 -8.53 -17.30 11.91
CA THR A 160 -9.68 -17.34 12.83
C THR A 160 -10.57 -18.56 12.59
N ALA A 161 -10.79 -18.95 11.33
CA ALA A 161 -11.50 -20.17 10.96
C ALA A 161 -10.75 -21.42 11.44
N PHE A 162 -9.43 -21.46 11.26
CA PHE A 162 -8.60 -22.57 11.72
C PHE A 162 -8.66 -22.73 13.24
N MET A 163 -8.53 -21.62 13.99
CA MET A 163 -8.69 -21.63 15.44
C MET A 163 -10.13 -22.00 15.87
N GLY A 164 -11.14 -21.60 15.11
CA GLY A 164 -12.54 -21.97 15.35
C GLY A 164 -12.78 -23.47 15.20
N LEU A 165 -12.30 -24.03 14.08
CA LEU A 165 -12.37 -25.46 13.76
C LEU A 165 -11.56 -26.30 14.75
N GLY A 166 -10.38 -25.83 15.17
CA GLY A 166 -9.58 -26.50 16.20
C GLY A 166 -10.27 -26.55 17.58
N ARG A 167 -11.11 -25.56 17.91
CA ARG A 167 -11.98 -25.63 19.09
C ARG A 167 -13.11 -26.63 18.88
N ALA A 168 -13.76 -26.61 17.72
CA ALA A 168 -14.82 -27.56 17.39
C ALA A 168 -14.31 -29.02 17.42
N PHE A 169 -13.11 -29.28 16.92
CA PHE A 169 -12.45 -30.59 17.00
C PHE A 169 -12.26 -31.08 18.45
N ARG A 170 -12.07 -30.16 19.39
CA ARG A 170 -11.95 -30.45 20.83
C ARG A 170 -13.29 -30.39 21.56
N SER A 171 -14.42 -30.35 20.83
CA SER A 171 -15.76 -30.19 21.40
C SER A 171 -15.89 -28.93 22.28
N LYS A 172 -15.23 -27.85 21.85
CA LYS A 172 -15.19 -26.54 22.53
C LYS A 172 -15.76 -25.45 21.63
N LYS A 173 -16.44 -24.46 22.22
CA LYS A 173 -17.00 -23.30 21.51
C LYS A 173 -16.67 -22.01 22.26
N TRP A 174 -16.30 -20.95 21.54
CA TRP A 174 -16.19 -19.62 22.13
C TRP A 174 -17.58 -19.03 22.32
N ASN A 175 -17.87 -18.57 23.54
CA ASN A 175 -19.11 -17.89 23.89
C ASN A 175 -18.85 -16.38 24.01
N PRO A 176 -19.28 -15.57 23.02
CA PRO A 176 -19.06 -14.12 23.04
C PRO A 176 -19.74 -13.42 24.22
N LEU A 177 -20.90 -13.94 24.66
CA LEU A 177 -21.70 -13.35 25.74
C LEU A 177 -20.99 -13.45 27.10
N ARG A 178 -20.31 -14.57 27.34
CA ARG A 178 -19.59 -14.85 28.60
C ARG A 178 -18.07 -14.75 28.48
N ARG A 179 -17.56 -14.37 27.31
CA ARG A 179 -16.12 -14.25 26.97
C ARG A 179 -15.29 -15.45 27.45
N ARG A 180 -15.79 -16.68 27.29
CA ARG A 180 -15.12 -17.92 27.71
C ARG A 180 -15.31 -19.05 26.70
N VAL A 181 -14.50 -20.10 26.84
CA VAL A 181 -14.62 -21.33 26.05
C VAL A 181 -15.47 -22.33 26.80
N ASP A 182 -16.64 -22.68 26.25
CA ASP A 182 -17.56 -23.67 26.81
C ASP A 182 -17.37 -25.03 26.11
N SER A 183 -17.55 -26.13 26.84
CA SER A 183 -17.66 -27.48 26.27
C SER A 183 -19.02 -27.64 25.59
N VAL A 184 -19.04 -28.22 24.40
CA VAL A 184 -20.26 -28.48 23.62
C VAL A 184 -20.27 -29.95 23.24
N ARG A 185 -21.43 -30.60 23.36
CA ARG A 185 -21.61 -31.96 22.85
C ARG A 185 -21.86 -31.88 21.35
N LEU A 186 -20.89 -32.34 20.56
CA LEU A 186 -21.01 -32.44 19.10
C LEU A 186 -21.32 -33.89 18.71
N ASP A 187 -22.18 -34.06 17.72
CA ASP A 187 -22.43 -35.37 17.11
C ASP A 187 -21.19 -35.82 16.31
N VAL A 188 -21.01 -37.13 16.13
CA VAL A 188 -19.89 -37.72 15.40
C VAL A 188 -19.79 -37.13 13.98
N ARG A 189 -20.94 -36.94 13.33
CA ARG A 189 -21.03 -36.30 11.99
C ARG A 189 -20.50 -34.87 11.98
N GLN A 190 -20.79 -34.08 13.02
CA GLN A 190 -20.32 -32.70 13.13
C GLN A 190 -18.82 -32.65 13.38
N LEU A 191 -18.30 -33.54 14.21
CA LEU A 191 -16.86 -33.67 14.45
C LEU A 191 -16.12 -34.07 13.16
N PHE A 192 -16.67 -34.99 12.38
CA PHE A 192 -16.12 -35.38 11.09
C PHE A 192 -16.02 -34.20 10.11
N ILE A 193 -17.11 -33.44 9.94
CA ILE A 193 -17.13 -32.24 9.07
C ILE A 193 -16.11 -31.20 9.56
N ALA A 194 -16.05 -30.94 10.86
CA ALA A 194 -15.09 -29.99 11.43
C ALA A 194 -13.64 -30.42 11.18
N THR A 195 -13.35 -31.72 11.29
CA THR A 195 -12.03 -32.29 11.02
C THR A 195 -11.66 -32.15 9.55
N LEU A 196 -12.57 -32.50 8.65
CA LEU A 196 -12.36 -32.38 7.20
C LEU A 196 -12.11 -30.93 6.79
N ALA A 197 -12.94 -30.00 7.28
CA ALA A 197 -12.76 -28.56 7.02
C ALA A 197 -11.43 -28.04 7.61
N MET A 198 -11.03 -28.52 8.78
CA MET A 198 -9.76 -28.16 9.40
C MET A 198 -8.56 -28.64 8.59
N ILE A 199 -8.60 -29.87 8.07
CA ILE A 199 -7.55 -30.44 7.22
C ILE A 199 -7.46 -29.67 5.90
N ILE A 200 -8.58 -29.39 5.24
CA ILE A 200 -8.61 -28.55 4.04
C ILE A 200 -7.94 -27.21 4.35
N LEU A 201 -8.41 -26.50 5.38
CA LEU A 201 -7.88 -25.19 5.71
C LEU A 201 -6.40 -25.23 6.09
N LEU A 202 -5.93 -26.29 6.76
CA LEU A 202 -4.52 -26.52 7.08
C LEU A 202 -3.65 -26.57 5.81
N PHE A 203 -4.14 -27.21 4.74
CA PHE A 203 -3.44 -27.27 3.45
C PHE A 203 -3.50 -25.95 2.66
N LEU A 204 -4.54 -25.13 2.84
CA LEU A 204 -4.63 -23.80 2.21
C LEU A 204 -3.74 -22.77 2.91
N LEU A 205 -3.59 -22.88 4.23
CA LEU A 205 -2.98 -21.86 5.09
C LEU A 205 -1.54 -21.46 4.70
N PRO A 206 -0.62 -22.38 4.32
CA PRO A 206 0.72 -22.02 3.87
C PRO A 206 0.71 -21.06 2.69
N THR A 207 -0.11 -21.34 1.67
CA THR A 207 -0.28 -20.48 0.49
C THR A 207 -0.73 -19.08 0.90
N ILE A 208 -1.73 -18.98 1.77
CA ILE A 208 -2.25 -17.70 2.24
C ILE A 208 -1.19 -16.90 3.01
N ILE A 209 -0.40 -17.56 3.86
CA ILE A 209 0.66 -16.92 4.63
C ILE A 209 1.77 -16.40 3.70
N VAL A 210 2.21 -17.18 2.71
CA VAL A 210 3.25 -16.75 1.77
C VAL A 210 2.83 -15.47 1.05
N TYR A 211 1.60 -15.44 0.52
CA TYR A 211 1.05 -14.27 -0.13
C TYR A 211 0.95 -13.06 0.82
N PHE A 212 0.52 -13.29 2.06
CA PHE A 212 0.47 -12.24 3.08
C PHE A 212 1.86 -11.66 3.40
N VAL A 213 2.88 -12.51 3.51
CA VAL A 213 4.25 -12.08 3.79
C VAL A 213 4.79 -11.28 2.60
N VAL A 214 4.73 -11.82 1.38
CA VAL A 214 5.28 -11.17 0.18
C VAL A 214 4.64 -9.81 -0.10
N PHE A 215 3.30 -9.72 -0.09
CA PHE A 215 2.64 -8.44 -0.31
C PHE A 215 2.72 -7.51 0.90
N GLY A 216 2.85 -8.06 2.11
CA GLY A 216 3.15 -7.31 3.32
C GLY A 216 4.51 -6.62 3.28
N THR A 217 5.57 -7.31 2.84
CA THR A 217 6.90 -6.71 2.73
C THR A 217 6.95 -5.62 1.66
N LEU A 218 6.34 -5.83 0.49
CA LEU A 218 6.22 -4.81 -0.55
C LEU A 218 5.49 -3.55 -0.04
N TRP A 219 4.38 -3.73 0.66
CA TRP A 219 3.66 -2.61 1.23
C TRP A 219 4.47 -1.85 2.28
N LEU A 220 5.14 -2.56 3.20
CA LEU A 220 6.00 -1.94 4.22
C LEU A 220 7.14 -1.13 3.59
N PHE A 221 7.74 -1.64 2.51
CA PHE A 221 8.78 -0.92 1.77
C PHE A 221 8.24 0.40 1.20
N VAL A 222 7.13 0.36 0.47
CA VAL A 222 6.50 1.55 -0.12
C VAL A 222 6.06 2.55 0.95
N ASP A 223 5.41 2.08 2.02
CA ASP A 223 4.97 2.94 3.13
C ASP A 223 6.17 3.60 3.83
N SER A 224 7.28 2.89 3.98
CA SER A 224 8.52 3.43 4.55
C SER A 224 9.10 4.55 3.69
N VAL A 225 9.16 4.37 2.37
CA VAL A 225 9.61 5.42 1.43
C VAL A 225 8.71 6.65 1.50
N CYS A 226 7.39 6.47 1.50
CA CYS A 226 6.45 7.59 1.60
C CYS A 226 6.56 8.32 2.95
N ARG A 227 6.74 7.59 4.05
CA ARG A 227 6.97 8.19 5.37
C ARG A 227 8.28 8.96 5.43
N LEU A 228 9.33 8.45 4.80
CA LEU A 228 10.61 9.14 4.69
C LEU A 228 10.47 10.47 3.94
N LEU A 229 9.83 10.47 2.77
CA LEU A 229 9.59 11.71 2.00
C LEU A 229 8.79 12.75 2.81
N ARG A 230 7.74 12.29 3.50
CA ARG A 230 6.96 13.17 4.39
C ARG A 230 7.80 13.70 5.55
N HIS A 231 8.68 12.88 6.11
CA HIS A 231 9.58 13.33 7.16
C HIS A 231 10.55 14.39 6.62
N LEU A 232 11.13 14.18 5.43
CA LEU A 232 11.99 15.15 4.76
C LEU A 232 11.28 16.49 4.53
N ALA A 233 10.05 16.49 4.02
CA ALA A 233 9.27 17.73 3.83
C ALA A 233 9.11 18.51 5.15
N ARG A 234 8.82 17.80 6.26
CA ARG A 234 8.71 18.41 7.59
C ARG A 234 10.04 18.95 8.10
N THR A 235 11.14 18.23 7.88
CA THR A 235 12.48 18.64 8.30
C THR A 235 12.91 19.89 7.54
N ILE A 236 12.71 19.93 6.22
CA ILE A 236 12.97 21.12 5.36
C ILE A 236 12.21 22.33 5.91
N ARG A 237 10.92 22.17 6.20
CA ARG A 237 10.12 23.24 6.81
C ARG A 237 10.72 23.69 8.14
N GLN A 238 11.06 22.77 9.05
CA GLN A 238 11.60 23.11 10.36
C GLN A 238 12.96 23.80 10.30
N THR A 239 13.84 23.40 9.37
CA THR A 239 15.14 24.04 9.18
C THR A 239 14.98 25.46 8.63
N LEU A 240 14.09 25.66 7.67
CA LEU A 240 13.88 26.98 7.07
C LEU A 240 13.15 27.96 8.00
N ILE A 241 12.35 27.48 8.95
CA ILE A 241 11.74 28.33 9.99
C ILE A 241 12.77 28.85 11.00
N LYS A 242 13.88 28.13 11.19
CA LYS A 242 14.95 28.52 12.13
C LYS A 242 15.94 29.51 11.51
N LEU A 243 15.94 29.65 10.19
CA LEU A 243 16.74 30.61 9.44
C LEU A 243 16.09 32.00 9.50
#